data_AF-A0A7W7VAP7-F1
#
_entry.id   AF-A0A7W7VAP7-F1
#
_cell.length_a   1.000
_cell.length_b   1.000
_cell.length_c   1.000
_cell.angle_alpha   90.00
_cell.angle_beta   90.00
_cell.angle_gamma   90.00
#
_symmetry.space_group_name_H-M   'P 1'
#
loop_
_entity.id
_entity.type
_entity.pdbx_description
1 polymer ?
#
loop_
_entity_poly.entity_id
_entity_poly.type
_entity_poly.pdbx_seq_one_letter_code
_entity_poly.pdbx_strand_id
1 'polypeptide(L)'
;MDLDDLQRLAMRIHGSYDELNRRERGRVWTRSEFMLGFTGDVGDLAKLVMAEEGARENPGGRAALEHELADCLWSVLILAHLHHVDLERAFTRTMTELEAKISARLAQEPPTR
;
A
#
# COMPACT_ATOMS: atom_id res chain seq x y z
N MET A 1 17.41 -3.82 -0.53
CA MET A 1 16.52 -2.96 -1.33
C MET A 1 16.00 -1.90 -0.40
N ASP A 2 16.28 -0.64 -0.68
CA ASP A 2 15.73 0.48 0.07
C ASP A 2 14.39 0.95 -0.54
N LEU A 3 13.77 1.98 0.06
CA LEU A 3 12.51 2.52 -0.47
C LEU A 3 12.69 3.11 -1.87
N ASP A 4 13.84 3.72 -2.14
CA ASP A 4 14.18 4.28 -3.44
C ASP A 4 14.25 3.21 -4.54
N ASP A 5 14.84 2.06 -4.25
CA ASP A 5 14.87 0.90 -5.14
C ASP A 5 13.45 0.41 -5.44
N LEU A 6 12.59 0.32 -4.42
CA LEU A 6 11.20 -0.09 -4.57
C LEU A 6 10.41 0.91 -5.43
N GLN A 7 10.61 2.21 -5.21
CA GLN A 7 10.00 3.26 -6.03
C GLN A 7 10.45 3.16 -7.49
N ARG A 8 11.75 3.00 -7.75
CA ARG A 8 12.29 2.81 -9.12
C ARG A 8 11.68 1.59 -9.80
N LEU A 9 11.57 0.47 -9.07
CA LEU A 9 10.94 -0.75 -9.56
C LEU A 9 9.46 -0.50 -9.90
N ALA A 10 8.71 0.12 -8.97
CA ALA A 10 7.30 0.40 -9.15
C ALA A 10 7.05 1.30 -10.38
N MET A 11 7.81 2.39 -10.52
CA MET A 11 7.72 3.33 -11.64
C MET A 11 8.02 2.66 -12.99
N ARG A 12 9.01 1.76 -13.03
CA ARG A 12 9.32 1.00 -14.26
C ARG A 12 8.14 0.13 -14.68
N ILE A 13 7.50 -0.56 -13.74
CA ILE A 13 6.33 -1.40 -14.01
C ILE A 13 5.11 -0.54 -14.39
N HIS A 14 4.90 0.58 -13.71
CA HIS A 14 3.85 1.55 -14.07
C HIS A 14 4.01 2.08 -15.50
N GLY A 15 5.24 2.40 -15.93
CA GLY A 15 5.52 2.76 -17.32
C GLY A 15 5.15 1.66 -18.33
N SER A 16 5.37 0.39 -17.98
CA SER A 16 4.92 -0.74 -18.81
C SER A 16 3.38 -0.83 -18.89
N TYR A 17 2.68 -0.61 -17.78
CA TYR A 17 1.21 -0.57 -17.78
C TYR A 17 0.66 0.62 -18.56
N ASP A 18 1.31 1.78 -18.52
CA ASP A 18 0.92 2.93 -19.32
C ASP A 18 1.04 2.64 -20.82
N GLU A 19 2.12 1.99 -21.25
CA GLU A 19 2.29 1.59 -22.63
C GLU A 19 1.25 0.53 -23.05
N LEU A 20 0.97 -0.43 -22.19
CA LEU A 20 -0.08 -1.44 -22.42
C LEU A 20 -1.46 -0.77 -22.56
N ASN A 21 -1.83 0.10 -21.62
CA ASN A 21 -3.09 0.84 -21.64
C ASN A 21 -3.21 1.72 -22.89
N ARG A 22 -2.13 2.38 -23.32
CA ARG A 22 -2.12 3.17 -24.55
C ARG A 22 -2.43 2.30 -25.78
N ARG A 23 -1.86 1.10 -25.85
CA ARG A 23 -2.08 0.16 -26.97
C ARG A 23 -3.50 -0.41 -26.98
N GLU A 24 -4.01 -0.83 -25.82
CA GLU A 24 -5.29 -1.52 -25.71
C GLU A 24 -6.49 -0.58 -25.66
N ARG A 25 -6.33 0.61 -25.06
CA ARG A 25 -7.42 1.54 -24.74
C ARG A 25 -7.28 2.91 -25.42
N GLY A 26 -6.15 3.17 -26.10
CA GLY A 26 -5.86 4.47 -26.72
C GLY A 26 -5.52 5.59 -25.73
N ARG A 27 -5.45 5.29 -24.42
CA ARG A 27 -5.13 6.24 -23.35
C ARG A 27 -4.53 5.54 -22.14
N VAL A 28 -3.85 6.29 -21.28
CA VAL A 28 -3.42 5.81 -19.96
C VAL A 28 -4.54 5.94 -18.93
N TRP A 29 -4.38 5.28 -17.79
CA TRP A 29 -5.27 5.49 -16.65
C TRP A 29 -5.05 6.88 -16.05
N THR A 30 -6.15 7.48 -15.60
CA THR A 30 -6.14 8.70 -14.79
C THR A 30 -5.74 8.36 -13.35
N ARG A 31 -5.34 9.37 -12.57
CA ARG A 31 -5.01 9.21 -11.15
C ARG A 31 -6.18 8.62 -10.34
N SER A 32 -7.40 9.04 -10.64
CA SER A 32 -8.61 8.52 -10.00
C SER A 32 -8.88 7.06 -10.37
N GLU A 33 -8.60 6.65 -11.60
CA GLU A 33 -8.68 5.23 -12.01
C GLU A 33 -7.63 4.37 -11.31
N PHE A 34 -6.41 4.89 -11.10
CA PHE A 34 -5.40 4.22 -10.28
C PHE A 34 -5.86 4.05 -8.83
N MET A 35 -6.41 5.10 -8.20
CA MET A 35 -6.96 5.01 -6.85
C MET A 35 -8.13 4.01 -6.77
N LEU A 36 -8.96 3.96 -7.81
CA LEU A 36 -10.03 2.97 -7.88
C LEU A 36 -9.49 1.54 -7.97
N GLY A 37 -8.46 1.31 -8.79
CA GLY A 37 -7.73 0.04 -8.86
C GLY A 37 -7.19 -0.37 -7.50
N PHE A 38 -6.46 0.54 -6.83
CA PHE A 38 -5.94 0.30 -5.48
C PHE A 38 -7.02 -0.06 -4.46
N THR A 39 -8.22 0.53 -4.56
CA THR A 39 -9.34 0.16 -3.67
C THR A 39 -9.79 -1.29 -3.88
N GLY A 40 -9.66 -1.81 -5.11
CA GLY A 40 -9.84 -3.23 -5.42
C GLY A 40 -8.83 -4.10 -4.69
N ASP A 41 -7.53 -3.79 -4.85
CA ASP A 41 -6.42 -4.50 -4.19
C ASP A 41 -6.59 -4.54 -2.65
N VAL A 42 -7.00 -3.40 -2.05
CA VAL A 42 -7.30 -3.34 -0.60
C VAL A 42 -8.44 -4.30 -0.22
N GLY A 43 -9.46 -4.42 -1.08
CA GLY A 43 -10.56 -5.35 -0.88
C GLY A 43 -10.13 -6.81 -0.97
N ASP A 44 -9.20 -7.14 -1.86
CA ASP A 44 -8.65 -8.48 -2.00
C ASP A 44 -7.70 -8.83 -0.84
N LEU A 45 -6.82 -7.89 -0.45
CA LEU A 45 -6.01 -8.00 0.76
C LEU A 45 -6.88 -8.25 2.00
N ALA A 46 -7.98 -7.52 2.17
CA ALA A 46 -8.89 -7.69 3.31
C ALA A 46 -9.48 -9.11 3.36
N LYS A 47 -9.88 -9.67 2.21
CA LYS A 47 -10.40 -11.06 2.15
C LYS A 47 -9.33 -12.07 2.56
N LEU A 48 -8.08 -11.86 2.15
CA LEU A 48 -6.99 -12.78 2.47
C LEU A 48 -6.56 -12.70 3.94
N VAL A 49 -6.55 -11.51 4.54
CA VAL A 49 -6.33 -11.35 6.00
C VAL A 49 -7.42 -12.10 6.77
N MET A 50 -8.70 -11.92 6.41
CA MET A 50 -9.79 -12.68 7.03
C MET A 50 -9.59 -14.20 6.89
N ALA A 51 -9.05 -14.65 5.77
CA ALA A 51 -8.82 -16.06 5.52
C ALA A 51 -7.61 -16.61 6.32
N GLU A 52 -6.54 -15.83 6.49
CA GLU A 52 -5.41 -16.15 7.39
C GLU A 52 -5.87 -16.25 8.85
N GLU A 53 -6.86 -15.44 9.25
CA GLU A 53 -7.49 -15.48 10.57
C GLU A 53 -8.57 -16.58 10.72
N GLY A 54 -8.78 -17.41 9.69
CA GLY A 54 -9.70 -18.54 9.73
C GLY A 54 -11.17 -18.19 9.55
N ALA A 55 -11.51 -16.94 9.22
CA ALA A 55 -12.88 -16.51 8.98
C ALA A 55 -13.39 -16.84 7.57
N ARG A 56 -12.50 -17.25 6.65
CA ARG A 56 -12.80 -17.62 5.25
C ARG A 56 -11.83 -18.68 4.74
N GLU A 57 -12.19 -19.36 3.66
CA GLU A 57 -11.27 -20.24 2.94
C GLU A 57 -10.25 -19.42 2.15
N ASN A 58 -8.99 -19.88 2.13
CA ASN A 58 -7.92 -19.30 1.32
C ASN A 58 -7.37 -20.33 0.32
N PRO A 59 -7.96 -20.46 -0.88
CA PRO A 59 -7.44 -21.39 -1.88
C PRO A 59 -6.04 -21.01 -2.39
N GLY A 60 -5.66 -19.73 -2.31
CA GLY A 60 -4.34 -19.24 -2.72
C GLY A 60 -3.25 -19.36 -1.64
N GLY A 61 -3.64 -19.72 -0.42
CA GLY A 61 -2.75 -19.84 0.73
C GLY A 61 -1.94 -18.57 1.03
N ARG A 62 -0.82 -18.76 1.72
CA ARG A 62 0.07 -17.68 2.16
C ARG A 62 0.61 -16.83 1.00
N ALA A 63 0.88 -17.45 -0.15
CA ALA A 63 1.44 -16.77 -1.31
C ALA A 63 0.48 -15.69 -1.87
N ALA A 64 -0.83 -15.92 -1.81
CA ALA A 64 -1.81 -14.90 -2.19
C ALA A 64 -1.74 -13.68 -1.26
N LEU A 65 -1.58 -13.90 0.06
CA LEU A 65 -1.48 -12.79 1.01
C LEU A 65 -0.22 -11.95 0.77
N GLU A 66 0.91 -12.60 0.50
CA GLU A 66 2.16 -11.93 0.14
C GLU A 66 2.02 -11.11 -1.14
N HIS A 67 1.29 -11.63 -2.13
CA HIS A 67 0.99 -10.94 -3.37
C HIS A 67 0.18 -9.66 -3.14
N GLU A 68 -0.96 -9.74 -2.44
CA GLU A 68 -1.82 -8.57 -2.23
C GLU A 68 -1.15 -7.50 -1.34
N LEU A 69 -0.29 -7.90 -0.41
CA LEU A 69 0.54 -6.95 0.34
C LEU A 69 1.52 -6.21 -0.57
N ALA A 70 2.14 -6.91 -1.53
CA ALA A 70 3.04 -6.31 -2.49
C ALA A 70 2.30 -5.38 -3.47
N ASP A 71 1.12 -5.78 -3.94
CA ASP A 71 0.30 -4.99 -4.86
C ASP A 71 -0.24 -3.71 -4.18
N CYS A 72 -0.71 -3.83 -2.93
CA CYS A 72 -1.09 -2.66 -2.13
C CYS A 72 0.10 -1.70 -1.94
N LEU A 73 1.31 -2.23 -1.66
CA LEU A 73 2.50 -1.39 -1.55
C LEU A 73 2.85 -0.71 -2.88
N TRP A 74 2.79 -1.44 -4.00
CA TRP A 74 3.02 -0.88 -5.33
C TRP A 74 2.07 0.28 -5.63
N SER A 75 0.77 0.10 -5.36
CA SER A 75 -0.25 1.13 -5.53
C SER A 75 0.04 2.39 -4.69
N VAL A 76 0.47 2.23 -3.43
CA VAL A 76 0.88 3.36 -2.57
C VAL A 76 2.11 4.09 -3.15
N LEU A 77 3.13 3.36 -3.62
CA LEU A 77 4.33 3.95 -4.22
C LEU A 77 4.00 4.78 -5.47
N ILE A 78 3.12 4.25 -6.34
CA ILE A 78 2.68 4.96 -7.55
C ILE A 78 1.85 6.19 -7.20
N LEU A 79 0.90 6.09 -6.29
CA LEU A 79 0.10 7.24 -5.87
C LEU A 79 0.97 8.33 -5.24
N ALA A 80 1.96 7.97 -4.41
CA ALA A 80 2.91 8.92 -3.87
C ALA A 80 3.70 9.63 -4.98
N HIS A 81 4.21 8.89 -5.97
CA HIS A 81 4.91 9.46 -7.12
C HIS A 81 4.01 10.40 -7.94
N LEU A 82 2.81 9.95 -8.31
CA LEU A 82 1.85 10.74 -9.09
C LEU A 82 1.47 12.03 -8.37
N HIS A 83 1.33 12.00 -7.05
CA HIS A 83 0.98 13.16 -6.24
C HIS A 83 2.18 13.96 -5.71
N HIS A 84 3.39 13.64 -6.14
CA HIS A 84 4.63 14.33 -5.72
C HIS A 84 4.84 14.33 -4.19
N VAL A 85 4.48 13.22 -3.56
CA VAL A 85 4.66 13.01 -2.13
C VAL A 85 6.00 12.32 -1.89
N ASP A 86 6.86 12.97 -1.11
CA ASP A 86 8.03 12.32 -0.50
C ASP A 86 7.54 11.34 0.58
N LEU A 87 7.39 10.08 0.16
CA LEU A 87 6.79 9.04 0.99
C LEU A 87 7.66 8.70 2.21
N GLU A 88 8.99 8.68 2.06
CA GLU A 88 9.90 8.39 3.16
C GLU A 88 9.78 9.43 4.27
N ARG A 89 9.84 10.71 3.88
CA ARG A 89 9.73 11.82 4.82
C ARG A 89 8.33 11.88 5.44
N ALA A 90 7.29 11.65 4.64
CA ALA A 90 5.92 11.63 5.13
C ALA A 90 5.68 10.50 6.13
N PHE A 91 6.17 9.29 5.84
CA PHE A 91 6.06 8.13 6.72
C PHE A 91 6.80 8.38 8.04
N THR A 92 8.08 8.78 7.96
CA THR A 92 8.92 9.05 9.14
C THR A 92 8.28 10.08 10.07
N ARG A 93 7.86 11.23 9.53
CA ARG A 93 7.17 12.27 10.31
C ARG A 93 5.92 11.72 10.99
N THR A 94 5.08 10.99 10.25
CA THR A 94 3.81 10.47 10.78
C THR A 94 4.05 9.45 11.89
N MET A 95 5.03 8.56 11.75
CA MET A 95 5.35 7.56 12.78
C MET A 95 5.94 8.20 14.04
N THR A 96 6.82 9.21 13.91
CA THR A 96 7.34 9.97 15.06
C THR A 96 6.23 10.68 15.81
N GLU A 97 5.28 11.31 15.10
CA GLU A 97 4.12 11.95 15.73
C GLU A 97 3.22 10.92 16.44
N LEU A 98 3.03 9.74 15.84
CA LEU A 98 2.25 8.66 16.43
C LEU A 98 2.90 8.11 17.69
N GLU A 99 4.22 7.87 17.65
CA GLU A 99 5.01 7.41 18.79
C GLU A 99 4.93 8.38 19.97
N ALA A 100 5.06 9.69 19.71
CA ALA A 100 4.93 10.71 20.75
C ALA A 100 3.52 10.70 21.38
N LYS A 101 2.47 10.56 20.56
CA LYS A 101 1.08 10.48 21.05
C LYS A 101 0.82 9.22 21.88
N ILE A 102 1.33 8.07 21.44
CA ILE A 102 1.19 6.80 22.16
C ILE A 102 1.93 6.87 23.49
N SER A 103 3.19 7.31 23.48
CA SER A 103 4.02 7.44 24.68
C SER A 103 3.39 8.36 25.72
N ALA A 104 2.84 9.50 25.29
CA ALA A 104 2.16 10.42 26.19
C ALA A 104 0.91 9.80 26.84
N ARG A 105 0.15 8.95 26.11
CA ARG A 105 -1.03 8.26 26.66
C ARG A 105 -0.66 7.16 27.65
N LEU A 106 0.36 6.35 27.33
CA LEU A 106 0.84 5.30 28.23
C LEU A 106 1.38 5.87 29.55
N ALA A 107 2.01 7.05 29.51
CA ALA A 107 2.47 7.75 30.71
C ALA A 107 1.34 8.35 31.57
N GLN A 108 0.12 8.44 31.04
CA GLN A 108 -1.06 8.98 31.73
C GLN A 108 -1.93 7.87 32.36
N GLU A 109 -1.71 6.59 32.05
CA GLU A 109 -2.41 5.49 32.71
C GLU A 109 -1.87 5.32 34.15
N PRO A 110 -2.71 5.46 35.19
CA PRO A 110 -2.26 5.21 36.56
C PRO A 110 -1.94 3.72 36.72
N PRO A 111 -0.98 3.34 37.60
CA PRO A 111 -0.63 1.94 37.79
C PRO A 111 -1.89 1.14 38.18
N THR A 112 -2.17 0.11 37.39
CA THR A 112 -3.23 -0.86 37.65
C THR A 112 -3.04 -1.40 39.07
N ARG A 113 -3.99 -1.12 39.96
CA ARG A 113 -4.04 -1.67 41.32
C ARG A 113 -4.43 -3.14 41.30
#